data_AF-A0A814BAS3-F1
#
_entry.id   AF-A0A814BAS3-F1
#
_cell.length_a   1.000
_cell.length_b   1.000
_cell.length_c   1.000
_cell.angle_alpha   90.00
_cell.angle_beta   90.00
_cell.angle_gamma   90.00
#
_symmetry.space_group_name_H-M   'P 1'
#
loop_
_entity.id
_entity.type
_entity.pdbx_description
1 polymer ?
#
loop_
_entity_poly.entity_id
_entity_poly.type
_entity_poly.pdbx_seq_one_letter_code
_entity_poly.pdbx_strand_id
1 'polypeptide(L)'
;MREPHWHPETAEMGYVIDGDARLTILAPYSSHRLNTLELKNDDVYFVPRAYPHYIGNMGDVEVKILLFFDQAIVYDISYQSSFLAYSREVLAASFKYDSTQLPNVPFNRQNLFIKRVNPDNLIITFWYFWRQPPDCSHLCPYESTLTHDRLTFDSSYYVPHYSEFVCPDNFRNLADWVYGWPKEEFGLQVELTTTKGYYIASCLKAKSIIFVKTDYLDKFFSEVYPYLRNTFVLITGQSDASSPGQYLSYLENDDSKITHWFGQNPEIHSSKNKKFTPIPIGKNTELISE
;
A
#
# COMPACT_ATOMS: atom_id res chain seq x y z
N MET A 1 15.18 20.21 -10.00
CA MET A 1 14.34 20.90 -8.99
C MET A 1 13.23 19.96 -8.61
N ARG A 2 13.03 19.72 -7.31
CA ARG A 2 11.79 19.16 -6.77
C ARG A 2 10.79 20.30 -6.68
N GLU A 3 9.64 20.12 -7.31
CA GLU A 3 8.65 21.20 -7.46
C GLU A 3 8.15 21.76 -6.13
N PRO A 4 7.59 22.99 -6.12
CA PRO A 4 6.85 23.49 -4.98
C PRO A 4 5.69 22.57 -4.62
N HIS A 5 5.66 22.12 -3.36
CA HIS A 5 4.64 21.24 -2.81
C HIS A 5 4.55 21.42 -1.30
N TRP A 6 3.58 20.75 -0.69
CA TRP A 6 3.53 20.57 0.77
C TRP A 6 3.04 19.17 1.12
N HIS A 7 3.37 18.75 2.33
CA HIS A 7 2.90 17.50 2.91
C HIS A 7 1.76 17.80 3.90
N PRO A 8 0.50 17.45 3.60
CA PRO A 8 -0.62 17.81 4.47
C PRO A 8 -0.52 17.16 5.86
N GLU A 9 -0.01 15.93 5.92
CA GLU A 9 -0.10 15.08 7.12
C GLU A 9 1.26 14.80 7.79
N THR A 10 2.39 15.14 7.17
CA THR A 10 3.72 14.79 7.67
C THR A 10 4.70 15.97 7.65
N ALA A 11 5.62 15.98 8.61
CA ALA A 11 6.81 16.82 8.55
C ALA A 11 7.93 16.11 7.78
N GLU A 12 8.74 16.88 7.05
CA GLU A 12 9.90 16.37 6.31
C GLU A 12 11.19 16.72 7.05
N MET A 13 12.09 15.77 7.21
CA MET A 13 13.49 16.01 7.52
C MET A 13 14.34 15.54 6.35
N GLY A 14 15.28 16.35 5.88
CA GLY A 14 16.18 15.93 4.81
C GLY A 14 17.64 15.95 5.26
N TYR A 15 18.43 15.02 4.73
CA TYR A 15 19.88 14.96 4.88
C TYR A 15 20.55 14.96 3.49
N VAL A 16 21.46 15.90 3.24
CA VAL A 16 22.14 16.04 1.96
C VAL A 16 23.35 15.12 1.90
N ILE A 17 23.30 14.10 1.03
CA ILE A 17 24.41 13.17 0.80
C ILE A 17 25.46 13.78 -0.12
N ASP A 18 25.02 14.53 -1.13
CA ASP A 18 25.91 15.06 -2.17
C ASP A 18 25.27 16.24 -2.91
N GLY A 19 26.12 17.16 -3.38
CA GLY A 19 25.73 18.35 -4.13
C GLY A 19 25.23 19.55 -3.30
N ASP A 20 24.93 20.65 -4.01
CA ASP A 20 24.48 21.93 -3.43
C ASP A 20 23.01 22.20 -3.76
N ALA A 21 22.19 22.40 -2.73
CA ALA A 21 20.76 22.65 -2.89
C ALA A 21 20.31 23.99 -2.29
N ARG A 22 19.14 24.45 -2.70
CA ARG A 22 18.42 25.57 -2.08
C ARG A 22 17.04 25.11 -1.69
N LEU A 23 16.74 25.18 -0.40
CA LEU A 23 15.42 24.94 0.16
C LEU A 23 14.76 26.28 0.45
N THR A 24 13.54 26.50 -0.02
CA THR A 24 12.73 27.64 0.44
C THR A 24 11.44 27.13 1.06
N ILE A 25 11.12 27.59 2.26
CA ILE A 25 9.92 27.23 3.02
C ILE A 25 9.04 28.47 3.20
N LEU A 26 7.73 28.32 2.97
CA LEU A 26 6.73 29.34 3.23
C LEU A 26 6.00 29.03 4.55
N ALA A 27 6.13 29.91 5.55
CA ALA A 27 5.43 29.75 6.83
C ALA A 27 3.98 30.27 6.76
N PRO A 28 2.97 29.50 7.21
CA PRO A 28 1.60 29.97 7.36
C PRO A 28 1.47 30.88 8.59
N TYR A 29 0.98 32.11 8.36
CA TYR A 29 0.66 33.15 9.34
C TYR A 29 1.79 34.00 9.97
N SER A 30 1.39 35.24 10.30
CA SER A 30 2.09 36.39 10.91
C SER A 30 3.08 37.20 10.05
N SER A 31 3.63 36.67 8.94
CA SER A 31 4.49 37.50 8.07
C SER A 31 4.75 37.01 6.63
N HIS A 32 4.15 35.89 6.18
CA HIS A 32 4.45 35.28 4.86
C HIS A 32 5.96 35.17 4.58
N ARG A 33 6.74 34.84 5.62
CA ARG A 33 8.19 34.78 5.48
C ARG A 33 8.55 33.57 4.65
N LEU A 34 9.18 33.85 3.51
CA LEU A 34 9.99 32.89 2.80
C LEU A 34 11.29 32.76 3.58
N ASN A 35 11.56 31.55 4.05
CA ASN A 35 12.86 31.21 4.61
C ASN A 35 13.62 30.39 3.58
N THR A 36 14.71 30.95 3.06
CA THR A 36 15.56 30.32 2.06
C THR A 36 16.88 29.92 2.69
N LEU A 37 17.19 28.64 2.59
CA LEU A 37 18.41 28.01 3.09
C LEU A 37 19.19 27.46 1.90
N GLU A 38 20.51 27.69 1.91
CA GLU A 38 21.43 26.97 1.04
C GLU A 38 21.93 25.76 1.81
N LEU A 39 21.82 24.58 1.21
CA LEU A 39 22.17 23.30 1.80
C LEU A 39 23.42 22.77 1.08
N LYS A 40 24.38 22.29 1.86
CA LYS A 40 25.62 21.65 1.45
C LYS A 40 25.62 20.18 1.86
N ASN A 41 26.62 19.44 1.38
CA ASN A 41 26.89 18.08 1.85
C ASN A 41 26.93 18.04 3.39
N ASP A 42 26.35 17.00 3.97
CA ASP A 42 26.18 16.76 5.41
C ASP A 42 25.17 17.66 6.14
N ASP A 43 24.51 18.62 5.47
CA ASP A 43 23.46 19.42 6.09
C ASP A 43 22.18 18.62 6.34
N VAL A 44 21.53 18.92 7.47
CA VAL A 44 20.19 18.45 7.82
C VAL A 44 19.23 19.62 7.84
N TYR A 45 18.04 19.45 7.26
CA TYR A 45 16.96 20.43 7.34
C TYR A 45 15.67 19.80 7.84
N PHE A 46 14.73 20.67 8.24
CA PHE A 46 13.40 20.27 8.68
C PHE A 46 12.34 21.21 8.09
N VAL A 47 11.28 20.63 7.53
CA VAL A 47 10.08 21.32 7.05
C VAL A 47 8.88 20.86 7.88
N PRO A 48 8.23 21.78 8.63
CA PRO A 48 7.04 21.43 9.40
C PRO A 48 5.87 20.97 8.53
N ARG A 49 4.98 20.17 9.12
CA ARG A 49 3.75 19.67 8.47
C ARG A 49 2.97 20.81 7.80
N ALA A 50 2.55 20.58 6.57
CA ALA A 50 1.76 21.46 5.72
C ALA A 50 2.43 22.78 5.32
N TYR A 51 3.75 22.94 5.51
CA TYR A 51 4.46 24.14 5.05
C TYR A 51 4.87 23.96 3.57
N PRO A 52 4.42 24.85 2.67
CA PRO A 52 4.85 24.82 1.28
C PRO A 52 6.35 25.04 1.15
N HIS A 53 7.01 24.22 0.35
CA HIS A 53 8.44 24.31 0.12
C HIS A 53 8.84 23.79 -1.27
N TYR A 54 10.04 24.16 -1.71
CA TYR A 54 10.67 23.60 -2.91
C TYR A 54 12.16 23.41 -2.69
N ILE A 55 12.76 22.48 -3.44
CA ILE A 55 14.20 22.20 -3.40
C ILE A 55 14.79 22.34 -4.79
N GLY A 56 15.65 23.34 -4.96
CA GLY A 56 16.38 23.61 -6.20
C GLY A 56 17.81 23.10 -6.14
N ASN A 57 18.31 22.52 -7.23
CA ASN A 57 19.74 22.33 -7.40
C ASN A 57 20.38 23.70 -7.70
N MET A 58 21.50 24.03 -7.07
CA MET A 58 22.21 25.30 -7.26
C MET A 58 23.42 25.23 -8.22
N GLY A 59 23.79 24.05 -8.71
CA GLY A 59 24.95 23.86 -9.57
C GLY A 59 24.71 22.91 -10.73
N ASP A 60 25.80 22.58 -11.42
CA ASP A 60 25.82 21.67 -12.58
C ASP A 60 25.98 20.19 -12.18
N VAL A 61 26.21 19.91 -10.89
CA VAL A 61 26.38 18.57 -10.34
C VAL A 61 25.06 18.06 -9.77
N GLU A 62 24.82 16.76 -9.84
CA GLU A 62 23.64 16.13 -9.24
C GLU A 62 23.59 16.36 -7.72
N VAL A 63 22.38 16.58 -7.20
CA VAL A 63 22.12 16.68 -5.75
C VAL A 63 21.41 15.41 -5.29
N LYS A 64 21.90 14.81 -4.19
CA LYS A 64 21.31 13.62 -3.57
C LYS A 64 20.91 13.93 -2.13
N ILE A 65 19.64 13.71 -1.81
CA ILE A 65 19.07 14.01 -0.49
C ILE A 65 18.27 12.78 -0.03
N LEU A 66 18.46 12.37 1.21
CA LEU A 66 17.58 11.42 1.90
C LEU A 66 16.46 12.20 2.58
N LEU A 67 15.22 11.79 2.34
CA LEU A 67 14.04 12.38 2.97
C LEU A 67 13.48 11.41 4.00
N PHE A 68 13.19 11.92 5.17
CA PHE A 68 12.60 11.22 6.29
C PHE A 68 11.30 11.90 6.68
N PHE A 69 10.30 11.09 7.01
CA PHE A 69 8.97 11.56 7.32
C PHE A 69 8.51 10.95 8.64
N ASP A 70 7.74 11.71 9.41
CA ASP A 70 7.14 11.23 10.66
C ASP A 70 5.89 10.35 10.42
N GLN A 71 5.57 10.05 9.15
CA GLN A 71 4.48 9.19 8.72
C GLN A 71 4.99 8.07 7.81
N ALA A 72 4.34 6.90 7.90
CA ALA A 72 4.68 5.75 7.06
C ALA A 72 4.26 5.94 5.59
N ILE A 73 3.16 6.68 5.35
CA ILE A 73 2.74 7.07 4.01
C ILE A 73 2.90 8.58 3.88
N VAL A 74 3.59 8.99 2.82
CA VAL A 74 3.82 10.38 2.50
C VAL A 74 2.88 10.76 1.37
N TYR A 75 2.03 11.73 1.65
CA TYR A 75 1.27 12.43 0.62
C TYR A 75 1.93 13.78 0.37
N ASP A 76 2.01 14.18 -0.89
CA ASP A 76 2.34 15.53 -1.28
C ASP A 76 1.22 16.12 -2.13
N ILE A 77 0.99 17.41 -1.95
CA ILE A 77 0.12 18.19 -2.83
C ILE A 77 1.03 19.15 -3.59
N SER A 78 1.11 18.96 -4.90
CA SER A 78 1.90 19.83 -5.77
C SER A 78 1.14 21.08 -6.17
N TYR A 79 1.87 22.20 -6.31
CA TYR A 79 1.28 23.44 -6.81
C TYR A 79 0.68 23.27 -8.20
N GLN A 80 1.26 22.40 -9.05
CA GLN A 80 0.71 22.08 -10.37
C GLN A 80 -0.68 21.46 -10.25
N SER A 81 -0.81 20.40 -9.45
CA SER A 81 -2.06 19.68 -9.27
C SER A 81 -3.11 20.55 -8.59
N SER A 82 -2.72 21.35 -7.59
CA SER A 82 -3.61 22.33 -6.97
C SER A 82 -4.10 23.39 -7.95
N PHE A 83 -3.22 23.91 -8.81
CA PHE A 83 -3.63 24.87 -9.84
C PHE A 83 -4.61 24.23 -10.82
N LEU A 84 -4.37 22.99 -11.24
CA LEU A 84 -5.24 22.27 -12.18
C LEU A 84 -6.56 21.76 -11.57
N ALA A 85 -6.69 21.76 -10.25
CA ALA A 85 -7.90 21.33 -9.55
C ALA A 85 -9.05 22.37 -9.63
N TYR A 86 -8.75 23.61 -10.00
CA TYR A 86 -9.74 24.70 -10.10
C TYR A 86 -10.08 25.01 -11.56
N SER A 87 -11.29 25.51 -11.80
CA SER A 87 -11.68 25.99 -13.12
C SER A 87 -10.84 27.23 -13.50
N ARG A 88 -10.66 27.45 -14.81
CA ARG A 88 -9.92 28.61 -15.31
C ARG A 88 -10.53 29.92 -14.83
N GLU A 89 -11.85 29.99 -14.71
CA GLU A 89 -12.58 31.17 -14.24
C GLU A 89 -12.28 31.46 -12.76
N VAL A 90 -12.23 30.42 -11.91
CA VAL A 90 -11.88 30.55 -10.49
C VAL A 90 -10.43 31.02 -10.34
N LEU A 91 -9.51 30.45 -11.12
CA LEU A 91 -8.11 30.84 -11.11
C LEU A 91 -7.93 32.29 -11.58
N ALA A 92 -8.59 32.66 -12.67
CA ALA A 92 -8.56 34.01 -13.25
C ALA A 92 -9.04 35.05 -12.24
N ALA A 93 -10.16 34.78 -11.57
CA ALA A 93 -10.69 35.63 -10.51
C ALA A 93 -9.74 35.73 -9.31
N SER A 94 -9.14 34.61 -8.89
CA SER A 94 -8.22 34.53 -7.74
C SER A 94 -6.93 35.32 -7.97
N PHE A 95 -6.35 35.22 -9.17
CA PHE A 95 -5.11 35.92 -9.51
C PHE A 95 -5.32 37.31 -10.14
N LYS A 96 -6.57 37.74 -10.32
CA LYS A 96 -6.95 39.00 -11.00
C LYS A 96 -6.41 39.09 -12.44
N TYR A 97 -6.49 37.98 -13.17
CA TYR A 97 -6.15 37.88 -14.60
C TYR A 97 -7.41 37.70 -15.44
N ASP A 98 -7.32 38.00 -16.74
CA ASP A 98 -8.31 37.53 -17.69
C ASP A 98 -8.14 36.03 -17.96
N SER A 99 -9.23 35.27 -18.13
CA SER A 99 -9.18 33.81 -18.30
C SER A 99 -8.44 33.37 -19.57
N THR A 100 -8.37 34.25 -20.58
CA THR A 100 -7.60 34.03 -21.81
C THR A 100 -6.09 34.17 -21.60
N GLN A 101 -5.66 34.85 -20.54
CA GLN A 101 -4.25 35.08 -20.21
C GLN A 101 -3.63 33.96 -19.36
N LEU A 102 -4.46 33.07 -18.78
CA LEU A 102 -3.94 31.96 -17.99
C LEU A 102 -3.16 30.97 -18.88
N PRO A 103 -1.97 30.53 -18.46
CA PRO A 103 -1.19 29.57 -19.22
C PRO A 103 -1.91 28.21 -19.31
N ASN A 104 -1.71 27.51 -20.42
CA ASN A 104 -2.08 26.10 -20.51
C ASN A 104 -1.04 25.27 -19.77
N VAL A 105 -1.39 24.85 -18.55
CA VAL A 105 -0.53 24.00 -17.73
C VAL A 105 -0.81 22.53 -18.10
N PRO A 106 0.18 21.76 -18.59
CA PRO A 106 -0.03 20.36 -18.91
C PRO A 106 -0.27 19.56 -17.63
N PHE A 107 -1.17 18.56 -17.66
CA PHE A 107 -1.30 17.62 -16.55
C PHE A 107 -0.14 16.63 -16.60
N ASN A 108 0.79 16.73 -15.65
CA ASN A 108 1.92 15.80 -15.54
C ASN A 108 1.77 14.97 -14.27
N ARG A 109 1.51 13.66 -14.42
CA ARG A 109 1.41 12.72 -13.29
C ARG A 109 2.72 12.57 -12.50
N GLN A 110 3.84 12.99 -13.07
CA GLN A 110 5.15 12.84 -12.43
C GLN A 110 5.52 13.99 -11.49
N ASN A 111 4.65 15.00 -11.29
CA ASN A 111 4.92 16.07 -10.31
C ASN A 111 6.27 16.78 -10.59
N LEU A 112 6.51 17.10 -11.87
CA LEU A 112 7.74 17.73 -12.37
C LEU A 112 7.38 18.90 -13.31
N PHE A 113 7.73 20.13 -12.89
CA PHE A 113 7.68 21.31 -13.77
C PHE A 113 8.82 21.36 -14.80
N ILE A 114 9.90 20.60 -14.59
CA ILE A 114 11.04 20.53 -15.51
C ILE A 114 11.02 19.19 -16.24
N LYS A 115 11.03 19.23 -17.57
CA LYS A 115 11.08 18.04 -18.43
C LYS A 115 12.35 17.23 -18.09
N ARG A 116 12.19 15.92 -17.85
CA ARG A 116 13.31 14.98 -17.72
C ARG A 116 14.13 15.00 -19.01
N VAL A 117 15.43 15.32 -18.94
CA VAL A 117 16.33 15.43 -20.11
C VAL A 117 17.19 14.17 -20.33
N ASN A 118 17.03 13.12 -19.51
CA ASN A 118 17.83 11.91 -19.67
C ASN A 118 17.31 11.04 -20.83
N PRO A 119 18.16 10.62 -21.80
CA PRO A 119 17.74 10.05 -23.08
C PRO A 119 17.47 8.53 -23.08
N ASP A 120 17.59 7.82 -21.95
CA ASP A 120 17.49 6.36 -21.94
C ASP A 120 16.04 5.86 -22.03
N ASN A 121 15.52 5.88 -23.25
CA ASN A 121 14.46 4.98 -23.69
C ASN A 121 15.09 3.66 -24.13
N LEU A 122 14.92 2.59 -23.36
CA LEU A 122 15.04 1.24 -23.91
C LEU A 122 13.63 0.73 -24.24
N ILE A 123 13.28 0.76 -25.53
CA ILE A 123 12.07 0.15 -26.09
C ILE A 123 12.37 -1.33 -26.40
N ILE A 124 11.39 -2.18 -26.07
CA ILE A 124 11.33 -3.64 -26.26
C ILE A 124 10.96 -4.00 -27.71
N THR A 125 11.48 -5.12 -28.26
CA THR A 125 10.78 -6.28 -28.93
C THR A 125 11.76 -7.07 -29.84
N PHE A 126 11.73 -8.42 -29.98
CA PHE A 126 10.69 -9.26 -30.61
C PHE A 126 10.75 -10.79 -30.19
N TRP A 127 9.57 -11.32 -29.83
CA TRP A 127 8.92 -12.68 -29.88
C TRP A 127 9.60 -13.99 -29.42
N TYR A 128 8.95 -14.61 -28.42
CA TYR A 128 8.42 -15.98 -28.51
C TYR A 128 7.00 -16.03 -27.90
N PHE A 129 6.09 -16.73 -28.56
CA PHE A 129 4.73 -17.03 -28.11
C PHE A 129 4.79 -17.93 -26.85
N TRP A 130 4.65 -17.33 -25.68
CA TRP A 130 4.10 -17.94 -24.47
C TRP A 130 3.31 -16.85 -23.76
N ARG A 131 2.11 -17.15 -23.25
CA ARG A 131 1.29 -16.19 -22.48
C ARG A 131 2.19 -15.41 -21.52
N GLN A 132 2.28 -14.10 -21.69
CA GLN A 132 2.96 -13.22 -20.73
C GLN A 132 2.38 -13.53 -19.34
N PRO A 133 3.22 -13.75 -18.30
CA PRO A 133 2.71 -13.80 -16.94
C PRO A 133 1.93 -12.50 -16.69
N PRO A 134 0.78 -12.55 -16.02
CA PRO A 134 0.00 -11.35 -15.75
C PRO A 134 0.87 -10.33 -15.02
N ASP A 135 0.68 -9.05 -15.32
CA ASP A 135 1.33 -7.97 -14.57
C ASP A 135 0.81 -8.01 -13.12
N CYS A 136 1.66 -8.53 -12.24
CA CYS A 136 1.35 -8.75 -10.83
C CYS A 136 1.70 -7.55 -9.95
N SER A 137 2.30 -6.50 -10.50
CA SER A 137 2.86 -5.37 -9.73
C SER A 137 1.81 -4.58 -8.95
N HIS A 138 0.53 -4.70 -9.33
CA HIS A 138 -0.60 -4.02 -8.68
C HIS A 138 -1.56 -4.96 -7.94
N LEU A 139 -1.29 -6.27 -7.93
CA LEU A 139 -2.25 -7.26 -7.44
C LEU A 139 -2.00 -7.69 -5.99
N CYS A 140 -0.75 -7.61 -5.49
CA CYS A 140 -0.37 -7.98 -4.12
C CYS A 140 0.28 -6.76 -3.43
N PRO A 141 -0.50 -5.92 -2.73
CA PRO A 141 0.02 -4.70 -2.10
C PRO A 141 0.74 -4.94 -0.76
N TYR A 142 0.79 -6.18 -0.26
CA TYR A 142 1.40 -6.54 1.02
C TYR A 142 2.38 -7.70 0.82
N GLU A 143 3.53 -7.66 1.51
CA GLU A 143 4.44 -8.80 1.59
C GLU A 143 4.53 -9.31 3.03
N SER A 144 4.18 -10.58 3.21
CA SER A 144 4.27 -11.27 4.49
C SER A 144 5.27 -12.42 4.45
N THR A 145 5.97 -12.64 5.56
CA THR A 145 6.91 -13.75 5.72
C THR A 145 6.50 -14.62 6.90
N LEU A 146 6.19 -15.89 6.62
CA LEU A 146 5.99 -16.91 7.64
C LEU A 146 7.29 -17.68 7.92
N THR A 147 7.78 -17.57 9.15
CA THR A 147 8.81 -18.44 9.74
C THR A 147 8.16 -19.55 10.57
N HIS A 148 8.94 -20.50 11.12
CA HIS A 148 8.37 -21.67 11.82
C HIS A 148 7.51 -21.31 13.05
N ASP A 149 7.72 -20.14 13.65
CA ASP A 149 7.06 -19.71 14.88
C ASP A 149 6.58 -18.25 14.85
N ARG A 150 7.01 -17.47 13.86
CA ARG A 150 6.68 -16.04 13.77
C ARG A 150 6.18 -15.65 12.38
N LEU A 151 5.11 -14.88 12.38
CA LEU A 151 4.57 -14.22 11.20
C LEU A 151 4.98 -12.74 11.23
N THR A 152 5.70 -12.28 10.21
CA THR A 152 6.19 -10.90 10.10
C THR A 152 5.65 -10.24 8.84
N PHE A 153 5.26 -8.97 8.94
CA PHE A 153 4.58 -8.22 7.88
C PHE A 153 5.40 -7.02 7.46
N ASP A 154 5.52 -6.82 6.15
CA ASP A 154 6.03 -5.60 5.54
C ASP A 154 4.87 -4.94 4.78
N SER A 155 4.36 -3.84 5.34
CA SER A 155 3.25 -3.08 4.78
C SER A 155 3.66 -1.62 4.68
N SER A 156 3.65 -1.07 3.46
CA SER A 156 3.75 0.37 3.22
C SER A 156 2.43 1.11 3.50
N TYR A 157 1.37 0.43 3.92
CA TYR A 157 0.03 0.99 4.15
C TYR A 157 -0.34 1.02 5.64
N TYR A 158 -1.02 2.11 6.05
CA TYR A 158 -1.61 2.21 7.38
C TYR A 158 -2.77 1.22 7.51
N VAL A 159 -2.51 0.14 8.22
CA VAL A 159 -3.50 -0.85 8.63
C VAL A 159 -4.10 -0.39 9.96
N PRO A 160 -5.40 -0.05 10.03
CA PRO A 160 -6.05 0.19 11.31
C PRO A 160 -5.95 -1.09 12.13
N HIS A 161 -5.06 -1.10 13.12
CA HIS A 161 -4.87 -2.21 14.02
C HIS A 161 -5.57 -1.88 15.33
N TYR A 162 -6.59 -2.64 15.67
CA TYR A 162 -7.20 -2.57 17.00
C TYR A 162 -6.34 -3.39 17.95
N SER A 163 -5.36 -2.74 18.60
CA SER A 163 -4.35 -3.39 19.45
C SER A 163 -4.94 -4.21 20.60
N GLU A 164 -6.17 -3.89 21.01
CA GLU A 164 -6.85 -4.54 22.12
C GLU A 164 -7.75 -5.71 21.69
N PHE A 165 -7.96 -5.92 20.39
CA PHE A 165 -8.86 -6.96 19.88
C PHE A 165 -8.26 -7.76 18.72
N VAL A 166 -8.41 -9.07 18.80
CA VAL A 166 -8.19 -9.97 17.67
C VAL A 166 -9.43 -9.91 16.76
N CYS A 167 -9.46 -8.92 15.87
CA CYS A 167 -10.56 -8.71 14.91
C CYS A 167 -10.27 -9.43 13.57
N PRO A 168 -11.29 -10.01 12.88
CA PRO A 168 -11.18 -10.46 11.50
C PRO A 168 -10.51 -9.45 10.55
N ASP A 169 -10.73 -8.15 10.76
CA ASP A 169 -10.10 -7.07 10.00
C ASP A 169 -8.58 -7.12 10.09
N ASN A 170 -8.04 -7.36 11.29
CA ASN A 170 -6.60 -7.44 11.50
C ASN A 170 -6.05 -8.57 10.61
N PHE A 171 -6.63 -9.77 10.67
CA PHE A 171 -6.20 -10.91 9.86
C PHE A 171 -6.30 -10.70 8.35
N ARG A 172 -7.35 -10.01 7.89
CA ARG A 172 -7.47 -9.61 6.49
C ARG A 172 -6.30 -8.71 6.08
N ASN A 173 -5.96 -7.74 6.92
CA ASN A 173 -4.89 -6.79 6.65
C ASN A 173 -3.50 -7.43 6.68
N LEU A 174 -3.38 -8.64 7.24
CA LEU A 174 -2.15 -9.45 7.22
C LEU A 174 -1.97 -10.23 5.90
N ALA A 175 -2.99 -10.32 5.06
CA ALA A 175 -2.97 -11.19 3.89
C ALA A 175 -2.40 -10.48 2.66
N ASP A 176 -1.54 -11.17 1.91
CA ASP A 176 -1.04 -10.71 0.61
C ASP A 176 -2.19 -10.62 -0.42
N TRP A 177 -3.25 -11.42 -0.21
CA TRP A 177 -4.48 -11.35 -0.98
C TRP A 177 -5.73 -11.71 -0.17
N VAL A 178 -6.85 -11.07 -0.51
CA VAL A 178 -8.13 -11.19 0.17
C VAL A 178 -9.22 -11.63 -0.82
N TYR A 179 -9.97 -12.66 -0.47
CA TYR A 179 -11.08 -13.19 -1.26
C TYR A 179 -12.40 -13.17 -0.47
N GLY A 180 -13.44 -12.53 -1.03
CA GLY A 180 -14.80 -12.56 -0.48
C GLY A 180 -15.14 -11.51 0.60
N TRP A 181 -14.35 -10.44 0.76
CA TRP A 181 -14.61 -9.37 1.74
C TRP A 181 -15.78 -8.42 1.38
N PRO A 182 -16.84 -8.27 2.19
CA PRO A 182 -18.00 -7.48 1.81
C PRO A 182 -17.66 -5.99 1.65
N LYS A 183 -17.98 -5.44 0.48
CA LYS A 183 -17.72 -4.04 0.09
C LYS A 183 -18.47 -3.03 0.96
N GLU A 184 -19.58 -3.45 1.56
CA GLU A 184 -20.58 -2.58 2.19
C GLU A 184 -20.48 -2.54 3.71
N GLU A 185 -19.77 -3.49 4.33
CA GLU A 185 -19.84 -3.71 5.77
C GLU A 185 -18.88 -2.79 6.55
N PHE A 186 -17.87 -2.20 5.90
CA PHE A 186 -16.85 -1.33 6.54
C PHE A 186 -16.34 -0.17 5.67
N GLY A 187 -17.02 0.17 4.57
CA GLY A 187 -16.62 1.27 3.67
C GLY A 187 -15.27 1.06 2.94
N LEU A 188 -14.74 -0.16 2.97
CA LEU A 188 -13.44 -0.51 2.39
C LEU A 188 -13.61 -1.14 1.01
N GLN A 189 -12.95 -0.57 -0.01
CA GLN A 189 -12.97 -1.10 -1.38
C GLN A 189 -11.95 -2.24 -1.52
N VAL A 190 -12.39 -3.47 -1.29
CA VAL A 190 -11.65 -4.68 -1.72
C VAL A 190 -12.34 -5.22 -2.97
N GLU A 191 -11.58 -5.55 -4.02
CA GLU A 191 -12.16 -6.05 -5.26
C GLU A 191 -12.50 -7.55 -5.17
N LEU A 192 -13.77 -7.88 -5.38
CA LEU A 192 -14.39 -9.17 -4.99
C LEU A 192 -14.65 -10.15 -6.12
N THR A 193 -14.15 -9.89 -7.33
CA THR A 193 -14.59 -10.67 -8.49
C THR A 193 -13.78 -11.95 -8.66
N THR A 194 -14.47 -13.06 -8.90
CA THR A 194 -13.90 -14.39 -9.18
C THR A 194 -12.87 -14.37 -10.33
N THR A 195 -13.09 -13.47 -11.30
CA THR A 195 -12.16 -13.19 -12.40
C THR A 195 -10.77 -12.76 -11.92
N LYS A 196 -10.65 -11.99 -10.84
CA LYS A 196 -9.34 -11.60 -10.30
C LYS A 196 -8.61 -12.75 -9.63
N GLY A 197 -9.35 -13.68 -9.01
CA GLY A 197 -8.79 -14.89 -8.40
C GLY A 197 -8.00 -15.72 -9.40
N TYR A 198 -8.51 -15.89 -10.62
CA TYR A 198 -7.79 -16.58 -11.70
C TYR A 198 -6.47 -15.88 -12.08
N TYR A 199 -6.50 -14.55 -12.25
CA TYR A 199 -5.31 -13.79 -12.66
C TYR A 199 -4.26 -13.75 -11.55
N ILE A 200 -4.68 -13.50 -10.31
CA ILE A 200 -3.76 -13.34 -9.18
C ILE A 200 -3.18 -14.66 -8.67
N ALA A 201 -3.87 -15.79 -8.87
CA ALA A 201 -3.38 -17.10 -8.42
C ALA A 201 -1.96 -17.43 -8.96
N SER A 202 -1.62 -16.92 -10.15
CA SER A 202 -0.29 -17.07 -10.74
C SER A 202 0.76 -16.06 -10.24
N CYS A 203 0.31 -14.98 -9.59
CA CYS A 203 1.13 -13.90 -9.04
C CYS A 203 1.59 -14.16 -7.60
N LEU A 204 0.84 -14.98 -6.85
CA LEU A 204 1.13 -15.25 -5.45
C LEU A 204 2.44 -16.03 -5.31
N LYS A 205 3.38 -15.47 -4.55
CA LYS A 205 4.67 -16.09 -4.22
C LYS A 205 4.47 -17.30 -3.30
N ALA A 206 5.48 -18.15 -3.19
CA ALA A 206 5.45 -19.23 -2.20
C ALA A 206 5.33 -18.68 -0.78
N LYS A 207 4.49 -19.34 0.03
CA LYS A 207 4.09 -18.96 1.38
C LYS A 207 3.29 -17.66 1.48
N SER A 208 2.70 -17.17 0.38
CA SER A 208 1.79 -16.03 0.46
C SER A 208 0.64 -16.33 1.43
N ILE A 209 0.16 -15.32 2.14
CA ILE A 209 -1.01 -15.39 3.00
C ILE A 209 -2.24 -15.02 2.18
N ILE A 210 -3.22 -15.92 2.16
CA ILE A 210 -4.51 -15.71 1.51
C ILE A 210 -5.58 -15.65 2.60
N PHE A 211 -6.29 -14.53 2.69
CA PHE A 211 -7.50 -14.42 3.49
C PHE A 211 -8.72 -14.79 2.65
N VAL A 212 -9.56 -15.68 3.16
CA VAL A 212 -10.83 -16.05 2.53
C VAL A 212 -11.95 -15.86 3.54
N LYS A 213 -12.98 -15.09 3.19
CA LYS A 213 -14.19 -15.02 4.00
C LYS A 213 -14.83 -16.42 4.06
N THR A 214 -15.18 -16.92 5.25
CA THR A 214 -15.47 -18.36 5.43
C THR A 214 -16.62 -18.88 4.55
N ASP A 215 -17.66 -18.08 4.32
CA ASP A 215 -18.80 -18.41 3.42
C ASP A 215 -18.43 -18.43 1.93
N TYR A 216 -17.23 -17.98 1.55
CA TYR A 216 -16.71 -18.05 0.18
C TYR A 216 -15.79 -19.25 -0.08
N LEU A 217 -15.59 -20.14 0.91
CA LEU A 217 -14.68 -21.29 0.77
C LEU A 217 -15.06 -22.21 -0.39
N ASP A 218 -16.35 -22.43 -0.63
CA ASP A 218 -16.81 -23.28 -1.75
C ASP A 218 -16.34 -22.73 -3.10
N LYS A 219 -16.55 -21.43 -3.33
CA LYS A 219 -16.09 -20.72 -4.53
C LYS A 219 -14.58 -20.64 -4.61
N PHE A 220 -13.90 -20.44 -3.48
CA PHE A 220 -12.43 -20.40 -3.45
C PHE A 220 -11.82 -21.73 -3.88
N PHE A 221 -12.29 -22.85 -3.31
CA PHE A 221 -11.76 -24.17 -3.62
C PHE A 221 -12.14 -24.66 -5.02
N SER A 222 -13.30 -24.27 -5.54
CA SER A 222 -13.73 -24.64 -6.90
C SER A 222 -13.13 -23.75 -8.00
N GLU A 223 -13.00 -22.44 -7.78
CA GLU A 223 -12.66 -21.47 -8.83
C GLU A 223 -11.23 -20.91 -8.74
N VAL A 224 -10.57 -20.99 -7.59
CA VAL A 224 -9.26 -20.34 -7.37
C VAL A 224 -8.17 -21.35 -7.01
N TYR A 225 -8.42 -22.20 -6.02
CA TYR A 225 -7.45 -23.19 -5.53
C TYR A 225 -6.82 -24.08 -6.63
N PRO A 226 -7.55 -24.50 -7.69
CA PRO A 226 -6.96 -25.28 -8.78
C PRO A 226 -5.84 -24.55 -9.52
N TYR A 227 -5.89 -23.21 -9.57
CA TYR A 227 -4.93 -22.38 -10.29
C TYR A 227 -3.73 -21.93 -9.46
N LEU A 228 -3.79 -22.06 -8.13
CA LEU A 228 -2.66 -21.77 -7.23
C LEU A 228 -1.51 -22.73 -7.53
N ARG A 229 -0.31 -22.19 -7.77
CA ARG A 229 0.88 -23.01 -8.10
C ARG A 229 1.80 -23.22 -6.91
N ASN A 230 1.88 -22.21 -6.06
CA ASN A 230 2.77 -22.22 -4.92
C ASN A 230 2.02 -22.63 -3.65
N THR A 231 2.78 -23.09 -2.66
CA THR A 231 2.21 -23.29 -1.33
C THR A 231 1.88 -21.95 -0.68
N PHE A 232 0.89 -21.91 0.19
CA PHE A 232 0.39 -20.68 0.80
C PHE A 232 -0.10 -20.92 2.23
N VAL A 233 -0.32 -19.84 2.97
CA VAL A 233 -0.96 -19.85 4.29
C VAL A 233 -2.40 -19.41 4.12
N LEU A 234 -3.35 -20.18 4.64
CA LEU A 234 -4.77 -19.86 4.54
C LEU A 234 -5.25 -19.24 5.85
N ILE A 235 -5.95 -18.11 5.76
CA ILE A 235 -6.65 -17.51 6.89
C ILE A 235 -8.14 -17.40 6.55
N THR A 236 -9.02 -17.90 7.42
CA THR A 236 -10.47 -17.83 7.24
C THR A 236 -11.18 -17.18 8.41
N GLY A 237 -12.16 -16.33 8.09
CA GLY A 237 -12.97 -15.64 9.10
C GLY A 237 -14.07 -14.76 8.52
N GLN A 238 -14.63 -13.90 9.36
CA GLN A 238 -15.67 -12.92 9.00
C GLN A 238 -16.97 -13.55 8.48
N SER A 239 -17.38 -14.68 9.06
CA SER A 239 -18.66 -15.34 8.80
C SER A 239 -18.96 -16.33 9.93
N ASP A 240 -20.23 -16.65 10.13
CA ASP A 240 -20.68 -17.70 11.05
C ASP A 240 -20.43 -19.12 10.52
N ALA A 241 -20.02 -19.25 9.25
CA ALA A 241 -19.59 -20.52 8.70
C ALA A 241 -18.32 -21.02 9.41
N SER A 242 -18.17 -22.34 9.41
CA SER A 242 -17.11 -23.03 10.13
C SER A 242 -15.96 -23.41 9.19
N SER A 243 -14.74 -23.50 9.75
CA SER A 243 -13.54 -23.87 9.01
C SER A 243 -12.62 -24.78 9.83
N PRO A 244 -12.07 -25.88 9.27
CA PRO A 244 -12.03 -26.20 7.85
C PRO A 244 -13.26 -26.97 7.33
N GLY A 245 -14.15 -27.45 8.21
CA GLY A 245 -15.38 -28.15 7.83
C GLY A 245 -15.19 -29.25 6.77
N GLN A 246 -16.04 -29.23 5.73
CA GLN A 246 -15.98 -30.17 4.61
C GLN A 246 -14.70 -30.05 3.76
N TYR A 247 -13.92 -28.98 3.92
CA TYR A 247 -12.70 -28.72 3.16
C TYR A 247 -11.44 -29.24 3.86
N LEU A 248 -11.58 -29.98 4.97
CA LEU A 248 -10.46 -30.56 5.70
C LEU A 248 -9.52 -31.41 4.81
N SER A 249 -10.06 -32.10 3.81
CA SER A 249 -9.26 -32.88 2.86
C SER A 249 -8.24 -32.03 2.10
N TYR A 250 -8.54 -30.76 1.80
CA TYR A 250 -7.59 -29.85 1.16
C TYR A 250 -6.38 -29.51 2.05
N LEU A 251 -6.50 -29.69 3.37
CA LEU A 251 -5.41 -29.50 4.33
C LEU A 251 -4.60 -30.79 4.56
N GLU A 252 -5.28 -31.93 4.56
CA GLU A 252 -4.72 -33.23 4.93
C GLU A 252 -4.07 -33.99 3.79
N ASN A 253 -4.46 -33.73 2.54
CA ASN A 253 -3.87 -34.40 1.39
C ASN A 253 -2.35 -34.12 1.29
N ASP A 254 -1.59 -35.13 0.84
CA ASP A 254 -0.14 -35.04 0.66
C ASP A 254 0.28 -33.97 -0.37
N ASP A 255 -0.58 -33.71 -1.35
CA ASP A 255 -0.40 -32.67 -2.38
C ASP A 255 -1.00 -31.31 -1.98
N SER A 256 -1.39 -31.16 -0.72
CA SER A 256 -1.95 -29.90 -0.22
C SER A 256 -1.00 -28.73 -0.47
N LYS A 257 -1.53 -27.68 -1.09
CA LYS A 257 -0.86 -26.40 -1.26
C LYS A 257 -0.95 -25.54 0.01
N ILE A 258 -1.72 -25.98 1.00
CA ILE A 258 -1.91 -25.25 2.26
C ILE A 258 -0.78 -25.65 3.21
N THR A 259 0.11 -24.69 3.47
CA THR A 259 1.23 -24.85 4.41
C THR A 259 0.72 -24.88 5.84
N HIS A 260 -0.19 -23.96 6.16
CA HIS A 260 -0.86 -23.84 7.44
C HIS A 260 -2.20 -23.12 7.25
N TRP A 261 -3.19 -23.46 8.06
CA TRP A 261 -4.52 -22.86 8.03
C TRP A 261 -4.89 -22.32 9.41
N PHE A 262 -5.09 -21.00 9.49
CA PHE A 262 -5.68 -20.32 10.64
C PHE A 262 -7.17 -20.06 10.39
N GLY A 263 -8.06 -20.63 11.22
CA GLY A 263 -9.50 -20.57 10.96
C GLY A 263 -10.34 -20.14 12.16
N GLN A 264 -11.32 -19.25 11.91
CA GLN A 264 -12.39 -18.95 12.86
C GLN A 264 -13.51 -20.02 12.81
N ASN A 265 -14.28 -20.11 13.90
CA ASN A 265 -15.34 -21.09 14.09
C ASN A 265 -14.93 -22.55 13.79
N PRO A 266 -13.85 -23.07 14.43
CA PRO A 266 -13.34 -24.38 14.07
C PRO A 266 -14.13 -25.54 14.64
N GLU A 267 -14.38 -26.56 13.82
CA GLU A 267 -14.97 -27.83 14.27
C GLU A 267 -13.92 -28.85 14.72
N ILE A 268 -12.64 -28.55 14.48
CA ILE A 268 -11.50 -29.39 14.86
C ILE A 268 -10.58 -28.65 15.83
N HIS A 269 -10.05 -29.38 16.81
CA HIS A 269 -9.01 -28.84 17.69
C HIS A 269 -7.64 -28.86 16.99
N SER A 270 -6.79 -27.86 17.26
CA SER A 270 -5.41 -27.78 16.76
C SER A 270 -4.55 -28.99 17.12
N SER A 271 -4.87 -29.70 18.21
CA SER A 271 -4.19 -30.93 18.60
C SER A 271 -4.44 -32.10 17.63
N LYS A 272 -5.50 -32.04 16.81
CA LYS A 272 -5.85 -33.11 15.87
C LYS A 272 -5.17 -32.95 14.51
N ASN A 273 -4.78 -31.73 14.13
CA ASN A 273 -4.10 -31.48 12.87
C ASN A 273 -3.02 -30.39 13.06
N LYS A 274 -1.76 -30.76 12.85
CA LYS A 274 -0.60 -29.87 13.06
C LYS A 274 -0.56 -28.67 12.12
N LYS A 275 -1.27 -28.72 10.99
CA LYS A 275 -1.37 -27.63 10.01
C LYS A 275 -2.59 -26.73 10.25
N PHE A 276 -3.39 -26.97 11.29
CA PHE A 276 -4.57 -26.16 11.60
C PHE A 276 -4.43 -25.44 12.94
N THR A 277 -4.79 -24.15 12.99
CA THR A 277 -4.81 -23.37 14.23
C THR A 277 -6.12 -22.56 14.35
N PRO A 278 -6.93 -22.83 15.37
CA PRO A 278 -8.06 -21.99 15.76
C PRO A 278 -7.66 -20.53 15.95
N ILE A 279 -8.37 -19.62 15.29
CA ILE A 279 -8.35 -18.20 15.63
C ILE A 279 -9.40 -17.95 16.72
N PRO A 280 -9.03 -17.41 17.89
CA PRO A 280 -10.00 -17.07 18.92
C PRO A 280 -10.87 -15.90 18.43
N ILE A 281 -12.19 -16.07 18.47
CA ILE A 281 -13.12 -14.95 18.41
C ILE A 281 -13.24 -14.36 19.82
N GLY A 282 -13.19 -13.02 19.92
CA GLY A 282 -13.13 -12.23 21.15
C GLY A 282 -13.32 -12.99 22.47
N LYS A 283 -12.23 -13.18 23.23
CA LYS A 283 -12.37 -13.37 24.68
C LYS A 283 -12.81 -12.03 25.25
N ASN A 284 -14.02 -11.94 25.79
CA ASN A 284 -14.31 -10.93 26.81
C ASN A 284 -13.25 -11.11 27.90
N THR A 285 -12.40 -10.12 28.10
CA THR A 285 -11.31 -10.12 29.08
C THR A 285 -11.79 -10.05 30.53
N GLU A 286 -13.07 -10.31 30.81
CA GLU A 286 -13.65 -10.36 32.16
C GLU A 286 -13.89 -11.77 32.72
N LEU A 287 -13.47 -12.85 32.05
CA LEU A 287 -13.69 -14.23 32.57
C LEU A 287 -12.42 -15.08 32.69
N ILE A 288 -11.29 -14.47 33.04
CA ILE A 288 -10.16 -15.21 33.61
C ILE A 288 -9.76 -14.57 34.94
N SER A 289 -10.70 -14.62 35.88
CA SER A 289 -10.39 -14.76 37.29
C SER A 289 -11.08 -16.04 37.76
N GLU A 290 -10.30 -17.13 37.74
CA GLU A 290 -10.30 -18.31 38.65
C GLU A 290 -9.54 -19.46 38.00
#